data_AF-A0A3A5MC91-F1
#
_entry.id   AF-A0A3A5MC91-F1
#
_cell.length_a   1.000
_cell.length_b   1.000
_cell.length_c   1.000
_cell.angle_alpha   90.00
_cell.angle_beta   90.00
_cell.angle_gamma   90.00
#
_symmetry.space_group_name_H-M   'P 1'
#
loop_
_entity.id
_entity.type
_entity.pdbx_description
1 polymer ?
#
loop_
_entity_poly.entity_id
_entity_poly.type
_entity_poly.pdbx_seq_one_letter_code
_entity_poly.pdbx_strand_id
1 'polypeptide(L)'
;MTGGQAGRTQGRGARPASVAARAGRAFLRLVGLFIVVLLVVGIGLNLRSPEPEEPVFSASQRAQLDAERRYRALADEARTVAAAGPASASHLTQIAEDLDAHADAVALPRSPRSATQGPTVATPPPASEAAAVAPSDEARVLTGLHSSALLSLRDAMGAEAGPRRVLAAAGANQWRHTALLAQALEVESGLLPADALSATDLAAGTGLFAGLSDPSAAPTGSPVEPAAETPTPPTSSLSPAEAGVDEEPDEEPADRAASETPAADCSGTPIGPDADRQALLTAKTAEDQARYGYDVAAAVLPEPAKGLARSAIHRAAADAAARRLAELCMPVDPAPAGFALGPEFRADPVSTLRELEEDHAELYAGLVATTGPDVRAWAITAYNAAAQRSLEAGTPLAAFPGLDGTAGGTTSTSPGNSPSEDAPQPRETEQGDG
;
A
#
# COMPACT_ATOMS: atom_id res chain seq x y z
N MET A 1 36.85 79.44 -20.73
CA MET A 1 38.30 79.33 -20.49
C MET A 1 38.83 78.26 -21.44
N THR A 2 39.03 78.51 -22.75
CA THR A 2 40.04 79.35 -23.44
C THR A 2 41.50 79.01 -23.08
N GLY A 3 42.24 78.56 -24.10
CA GLY A 3 43.71 78.55 -24.20
C GLY A 3 44.33 77.17 -23.96
N GLY A 4 45.22 76.62 -24.79
CA GLY A 4 45.92 77.04 -26.02
C GLY A 4 46.75 75.81 -26.47
N GLN A 5 46.75 75.42 -27.74
CA GLN A 5 47.56 75.95 -28.84
C GLN A 5 49.08 75.85 -28.64
N ALA A 6 49.70 74.79 -29.21
CA ALA A 6 51.00 74.77 -29.88
C ALA A 6 51.17 73.35 -30.48
N GLY A 7 51.41 73.10 -31.77
CA GLY A 7 52.07 73.91 -32.78
C GLY A 7 53.50 73.40 -33.00
N ARG A 8 53.78 72.96 -34.24
CA ARG A 8 55.09 72.60 -34.87
C ARG A 8 55.33 71.09 -35.03
N THR A 9 55.15 70.50 -36.22
CA THR A 9 55.97 70.51 -37.47
C THR A 9 57.28 69.73 -37.39
N GLN A 10 57.53 68.97 -38.47
CA GLN A 10 58.70 68.19 -38.88
C GLN A 10 58.52 66.68 -38.65
N GLY A 11 58.76 65.80 -39.61
CA GLY A 11 59.33 65.97 -40.94
C GLY A 11 59.50 64.58 -41.56
N ARG A 12 59.32 64.53 -42.88
CA ARG A 12 59.73 63.50 -43.85
C ARG A 12 60.47 62.26 -43.34
N GLY A 13 59.94 61.10 -43.73
CA GLY A 13 60.71 59.85 -43.76
C GLY A 13 59.92 58.63 -44.25
N ALA A 14 59.14 58.74 -45.32
CA ALA A 14 58.45 57.59 -45.90
C ALA A 14 59.44 56.70 -46.66
N ARG A 15 59.93 55.65 -45.98
CA ARG A 15 60.57 54.49 -46.63
C ARG A 15 59.46 53.53 -47.10
N PRO A 16 59.46 53.07 -48.36
CA PRO A 16 58.52 52.06 -48.84
C PRO A 16 58.97 50.69 -48.33
N ALA A 17 58.44 50.26 -47.18
CA ALA A 17 58.66 48.92 -46.64
C ALA A 17 57.36 48.11 -46.67
N SER A 18 57.36 47.13 -47.59
CA SER A 18 56.69 45.83 -47.53
C SER A 18 55.17 45.79 -47.31
N VAL A 19 54.43 45.96 -48.41
CA VAL A 19 53.03 45.54 -48.55
C VAL A 19 52.85 44.04 -48.20
N ALA A 20 53.88 43.21 -48.38
CA ALA A 20 53.90 41.80 -47.98
C ALA A 20 53.79 41.57 -46.45
N ALA A 21 54.32 42.47 -45.62
CA ALA A 21 54.25 42.35 -44.15
C ALA A 21 52.88 42.77 -43.57
N ARG A 22 52.03 43.42 -44.37
CA ARG A 22 50.65 43.74 -43.98
C ARG A 22 49.70 42.57 -44.24
N ALA A 23 49.90 41.84 -45.34
CA ALA A 23 49.09 40.66 -45.67
C ALA A 23 49.27 39.53 -44.65
N GLY A 24 50.51 39.23 -44.23
CA GLY A 24 50.77 38.20 -43.22
C GLY A 24 50.16 38.52 -41.84
N ARG A 25 50.18 39.79 -41.43
CA ARG A 25 49.54 40.23 -40.18
C ARG A 25 48.01 40.17 -40.23
N ALA A 26 47.40 40.37 -41.41
CA ALA A 26 45.96 40.21 -41.58
C ALA A 26 45.54 38.73 -41.48
N PHE A 27 46.32 37.82 -42.08
CA PHE A 27 46.05 36.38 -42.02
C PHE A 27 46.16 35.81 -40.59
N LEU A 28 47.24 36.15 -39.86
CA LEU A 28 47.41 35.74 -38.45
C LEU A 28 46.26 36.24 -37.56
N ARG A 29 45.75 37.45 -37.80
CA ARG A 29 44.59 38.00 -37.08
C ARG A 29 43.31 37.21 -37.38
N LEU A 30 43.07 36.83 -38.64
CA LEU A 30 41.91 36.03 -39.02
C LEU A 30 41.95 34.62 -38.43
N VAL A 31 43.12 33.95 -38.47
CA VAL A 31 43.29 32.63 -37.85
C VAL A 31 43.08 32.69 -36.33
N GLY A 32 43.65 33.70 -35.66
CA GLY A 32 43.43 33.90 -34.22
C GLY A 32 41.95 34.12 -33.88
N LEU A 33 41.25 34.93 -34.66
CA LEU A 33 39.81 35.19 -34.45
C LEU A 33 38.98 33.93 -34.70
N PHE A 34 39.31 33.14 -35.72
CA PHE A 34 38.66 31.85 -36.00
C PHE A 34 38.87 30.84 -34.86
N ILE A 35 40.08 30.76 -34.30
CA ILE A 35 40.37 29.91 -33.13
C ILE A 35 39.53 30.36 -31.93
N VAL A 36 39.46 31.67 -31.64
CA VAL A 36 38.64 32.20 -30.54
C VAL A 36 37.17 31.87 -30.74
N VAL A 37 36.63 32.00 -31.95
CA VAL A 37 35.24 31.64 -32.26
C VAL A 37 35.02 30.14 -32.06
N LEU A 38 35.91 29.27 -32.53
CA LEU A 38 35.82 27.83 -32.29
C LEU A 38 35.90 27.47 -30.80
N LEU A 39 36.71 28.20 -30.03
CA LEU A 39 36.85 27.98 -28.58
C LEU A 39 35.59 28.43 -27.84
N VAL A 40 35.00 29.57 -28.22
CA VAL A 40 33.72 30.06 -27.66
C VAL A 40 32.56 29.14 -28.04
N VAL A 41 32.49 28.67 -29.29
CA VAL A 41 31.45 27.72 -29.74
C VAL A 41 31.65 26.35 -29.11
N GLY A 42 32.89 25.86 -29.02
CA GLY A 42 33.21 24.60 -28.37
C GLY A 42 32.88 24.61 -26.87
N ILE A 43 33.23 25.69 -26.14
CA ILE A 43 32.84 25.85 -24.74
C ILE A 43 31.32 26.01 -24.61
N GLY A 44 30.68 26.81 -25.46
CA GLY A 44 29.23 27.01 -25.44
C GLY A 44 28.43 25.72 -25.70
N LEU A 45 28.96 24.80 -26.51
CA LEU A 45 28.34 23.50 -26.79
C LEU A 45 28.66 22.45 -25.71
N ASN A 46 29.84 22.48 -25.07
CA ASN A 46 30.19 21.58 -23.97
C ASN A 46 29.64 22.00 -22.60
N LEU A 47 29.06 23.21 -22.50
CA LEU A 47 28.32 23.68 -21.32
C LEU A 47 26.83 23.34 -21.36
N ARG A 48 26.38 22.46 -22.26
CA ARG A 48 25.15 21.72 -22.00
C ARG A 48 25.44 20.85 -20.79
N SER A 49 25.14 21.39 -19.61
CA SER A 49 25.02 20.61 -18.39
C SER A 49 24.24 19.35 -18.78
N PRO A 50 24.76 18.14 -18.47
CA PRO A 50 24.00 16.94 -18.74
C PRO A 50 22.61 17.19 -18.19
N GLU A 51 21.62 17.13 -19.08
CA GLU A 51 20.23 17.30 -18.70
C GLU A 51 20.03 16.35 -17.52
N PRO A 52 19.72 16.87 -16.33
CA PRO A 52 19.76 16.07 -15.13
C PRO A 52 18.86 14.86 -15.38
N GLU A 53 19.46 13.67 -15.41
CA GLU A 53 18.73 12.44 -15.70
C GLU A 53 17.53 12.41 -14.77
N GLU A 54 16.33 12.37 -15.36
CA GLU A 54 15.11 12.32 -14.56
C GLU A 54 15.21 11.12 -13.63
N PRO A 55 14.97 11.29 -12.32
CA PRO A 55 15.08 10.20 -11.37
C PRO A 55 14.20 9.02 -11.81
N VAL A 56 14.81 7.87 -12.08
CA VAL A 56 14.08 6.65 -12.42
C VAL A 56 13.54 6.04 -11.14
N PHE A 57 12.22 6.19 -10.93
CA PHE A 57 11.55 5.64 -9.76
C PHE A 57 11.19 4.16 -9.94
N SER A 58 11.44 3.35 -8.90
CA SER A 58 10.94 1.97 -8.85
C SER A 58 9.41 1.94 -8.90
N ALA A 59 8.81 0.78 -9.22
CA ALA A 59 7.35 0.65 -9.22
C ALA A 59 6.73 0.98 -7.85
N SER A 60 7.38 0.55 -6.76
CA SER A 60 6.95 0.87 -5.39
C SER A 60 7.04 2.38 -5.10
N GLN A 61 8.12 3.03 -5.53
CA GLN A 61 8.28 4.48 -5.35
C GLN A 61 7.25 5.29 -6.14
N ARG A 62 6.90 4.84 -7.35
CA ARG A 62 5.82 5.45 -8.15
C ARG A 62 4.49 5.33 -7.43
N ALA A 63 4.13 4.11 -7.01
CA ALA A 63 2.90 3.87 -6.24
C ALA A 63 2.81 4.74 -4.98
N GLN A 64 3.93 4.93 -4.25
CA GLN A 64 3.98 5.83 -3.10
C GLN A 64 3.74 7.30 -3.46
N LEU A 65 4.36 7.80 -4.54
CA LEU A 65 4.16 9.18 -4.99
C LEU A 65 2.72 9.41 -5.50
N ASP A 66 2.15 8.42 -6.18
CA ASP A 66 0.77 8.46 -6.65
C ASP A 66 -0.23 8.42 -5.49
N ALA A 67 0.00 7.55 -4.51
CA ALA A 67 -0.77 7.50 -3.27
C ALA A 67 -0.67 8.82 -2.49
N GLU A 68 0.54 9.36 -2.29
CA GLU A 68 0.76 10.64 -1.61
C GLU A 68 -0.05 11.78 -2.25
N ARG A 69 0.02 11.92 -3.57
CA ARG A 69 -0.74 12.94 -4.31
C ARG A 69 -2.24 12.75 -4.14
N ARG A 70 -2.74 11.53 -4.28
CA ARG A 70 -4.17 11.23 -4.11
C ARG A 70 -4.66 11.54 -2.71
N TYR A 71 -3.92 11.13 -1.68
CA TYR A 71 -4.32 11.34 -0.29
C TYR A 71 -4.39 12.83 0.05
N ARG A 72 -3.40 13.64 -0.38
CA ARG A 72 -3.44 15.10 -0.18
C ARG A 72 -4.58 15.77 -0.93
N ALA A 73 -4.81 15.39 -2.19
CA ALA A 73 -5.90 15.95 -2.97
C ALA A 73 -7.27 15.66 -2.33
N LEU A 74 -7.46 14.43 -1.83
CA LEU A 74 -8.70 14.03 -1.17
C LEU A 74 -8.85 14.69 0.21
N ALA A 75 -7.75 14.91 0.94
CA ALA A 75 -7.75 15.67 2.20
C ALA A 75 -8.16 17.14 1.95
N ASP A 76 -7.61 17.78 0.92
CA ASP A 76 -7.97 19.15 0.51
C ASP A 76 -9.46 19.25 0.14
N GLU A 77 -9.98 18.26 -0.59
CA GLU A 77 -11.40 18.16 -0.92
C GLU A 77 -12.27 18.01 0.34
N ALA A 78 -11.94 17.07 1.22
CA ALA A 78 -12.66 16.86 2.48
C ALA A 78 -12.67 18.11 3.37
N ARG A 79 -11.55 18.84 3.50
CA ARG A 79 -11.49 20.12 4.24
C ARG A 79 -12.34 21.20 3.59
N THR A 80 -12.34 21.28 2.26
CA THR A 80 -13.17 22.23 1.51
C THR A 80 -14.66 21.99 1.77
N VAL A 81 -15.10 20.73 1.73
CA VAL A 81 -16.49 20.36 2.02
C VAL A 81 -16.83 20.60 3.50
N ALA A 82 -15.93 20.24 4.43
CA ALA A 82 -16.13 20.48 5.86
C ALA A 82 -16.29 21.98 6.20
N ALA A 83 -15.51 22.85 5.56
CA ALA A 83 -15.53 24.30 5.80
C ALA A 83 -16.86 24.96 5.43
N ALA A 84 -17.69 24.31 4.61
CA ALA A 84 -19.03 24.78 4.30
C ALA A 84 -20.08 24.44 5.36
N GLY A 85 -19.70 23.69 6.39
CA GLY A 85 -20.53 23.35 7.55
C GLY A 85 -21.67 22.35 7.30
N PRO A 86 -21.47 21.24 6.57
CA PRO A 86 -22.46 20.16 6.54
C PRO A 86 -22.63 19.52 7.92
N ALA A 87 -23.69 18.73 8.11
CA ALA A 87 -23.89 17.96 9.35
C ALA A 87 -22.72 16.98 9.63
N SER A 88 -22.01 16.55 8.58
CA SER A 88 -20.86 15.66 8.63
C SER A 88 -19.51 16.37 8.84
N ALA A 89 -19.48 17.70 9.05
CA ALA A 89 -18.24 18.50 9.01
C ALA A 89 -17.13 17.99 9.96
N SER A 90 -17.50 17.49 11.15
CA SER A 90 -16.55 16.90 12.09
C SER A 90 -15.93 15.61 11.55
N HIS A 91 -16.72 14.74 10.93
CA HIS A 91 -16.23 13.52 10.30
C HIS A 91 -15.31 13.84 9.11
N LEU A 92 -15.69 14.82 8.27
CA LEU A 92 -14.86 15.24 7.14
C LEU A 92 -13.53 15.86 7.56
N THR A 93 -13.50 16.58 8.69
CA THR A 93 -12.26 17.11 9.26
C THR A 93 -11.36 15.97 9.74
N GLN A 94 -11.92 14.99 10.47
CA GLN A 94 -11.17 13.80 10.89
C GLN A 94 -10.64 12.99 9.71
N ILE A 95 -11.46 12.83 8.64
CA ILE A 95 -11.05 12.16 7.40
C ILE A 95 -9.84 12.88 6.78
N ALA A 96 -9.87 14.21 6.71
CA ALA A 96 -8.76 14.97 6.16
C ALA A 96 -7.47 14.84 6.99
N GLU A 97 -7.57 14.85 8.32
CA GLU A 97 -6.43 14.65 9.22
C GLU A 97 -5.80 13.26 9.05
N ASP A 98 -6.63 12.21 8.96
CA ASP A 98 -6.16 10.84 8.71
C ASP A 98 -5.51 10.72 7.32
N LEU A 99 -6.08 11.34 6.28
CA LEU A 99 -5.52 11.34 4.92
C LEU A 99 -4.18 12.09 4.84
N ASP A 100 -4.00 13.18 5.59
CA ASP A 100 -2.70 13.85 5.71
C ASP A 100 -1.66 12.94 6.37
N ALA A 101 -2.05 12.27 7.47
CA ALA A 101 -1.18 11.30 8.12
C ALA A 101 -0.79 10.16 7.15
N HIS A 102 -1.74 9.66 6.35
CA HIS A 102 -1.48 8.68 5.29
C HIS A 102 -0.50 9.21 4.24
N ALA A 103 -0.71 10.45 3.77
CA ALA A 103 0.15 11.09 2.77
C ALA A 103 1.59 11.22 3.28
N ASP A 104 1.77 11.61 4.53
CA ASP A 104 3.08 11.74 5.15
C ASP A 104 3.76 10.39 5.40
N ALA A 105 3.00 9.35 5.74
CA ALA A 105 3.55 8.00 5.93
C ALA A 105 3.99 7.33 4.62
N VAL A 106 3.34 7.61 3.50
CA VAL A 106 3.76 7.07 2.19
C VAL A 106 4.79 7.94 1.49
N ALA A 107 5.00 9.19 1.93
CA ALA A 107 5.94 10.11 1.31
C ALA A 107 7.35 9.53 1.25
N LEU A 108 7.99 9.64 0.08
CA LEU A 108 9.38 9.23 -0.07
C LEU A 108 10.28 10.11 0.82
N PRO A 109 11.37 9.55 1.41
CA PRO A 109 12.33 10.31 2.19
C PRO A 109 12.83 11.52 1.40
N ARG A 110 12.38 12.72 1.79
CA ARG A 110 12.88 13.96 1.21
C ARG A 110 14.22 14.26 1.87
N SER A 111 15.24 14.55 1.07
CA SER A 111 16.43 15.22 1.58
C SER A 111 15.96 16.43 2.39
N PRO A 112 16.43 16.61 3.64
CA PRO A 112 15.95 17.67 4.52
C PRO A 112 16.03 18.99 3.75
N ARG A 113 14.86 19.53 3.39
CA ARG A 113 14.74 20.77 2.64
C ARG A 113 15.40 21.82 3.51
N SER A 114 16.48 22.45 3.03
CA SER A 114 17.10 23.56 3.76
C SER A 114 15.99 24.56 4.10
N ALA A 115 15.71 24.74 5.39
CA ALA A 115 14.53 25.40 5.94
C ALA A 115 14.55 26.93 5.74
N THR A 116 14.87 27.39 4.53
CA THR A 116 15.18 28.80 4.23
C THR A 116 14.01 29.55 3.58
N GLN A 117 12.88 28.90 3.32
CA GLN A 117 11.66 29.64 2.94
C GLN A 117 10.89 30.01 4.21
N GLY A 118 11.18 31.20 4.72
CA GLY A 118 10.40 31.82 5.79
C GLY A 118 8.91 31.85 5.44
N PRO A 119 8.03 31.86 6.45
CA PRO A 119 6.59 31.86 6.26
C PRO A 119 6.21 33.03 5.36
N THR A 120 5.87 32.72 4.10
CA THR A 120 5.26 33.72 3.23
C THR A 120 3.84 33.86 3.77
N VAL A 121 3.60 34.93 4.52
CA VAL A 121 2.28 35.29 5.01
C VAL A 121 1.40 35.51 3.79
N ALA A 122 0.66 34.49 3.40
CA ALA A 122 -0.33 34.60 2.35
C ALA A 122 -1.44 35.52 2.88
N THR A 123 -1.61 36.67 2.24
CA THR A 123 -2.74 37.57 2.49
C THR A 123 -4.03 36.76 2.34
N PRO A 124 -4.91 36.73 3.36
CA PRO A 124 -6.14 35.98 3.27
C PRO A 124 -6.99 36.51 2.11
N PRO A 125 -7.52 35.64 1.24
CA PRO A 125 -8.41 36.05 0.17
C PRO A 125 -9.67 36.71 0.78
N PRO A 126 -10.30 37.67 0.07
CA PRO A 126 -11.52 38.32 0.56
C PRO A 126 -12.60 37.26 0.80
N ALA A 127 -13.28 37.37 1.93
CA ALA A 127 -14.41 36.53 2.31
C ALA A 127 -15.48 36.57 1.21
N SER A 128 -15.51 35.54 0.36
CA SER A 128 -16.62 35.32 -0.56
C SER A 128 -17.80 34.81 0.27
N GLU A 129 -18.97 35.41 0.07
CA GLU A 129 -20.22 34.97 0.68
C GLU A 129 -20.38 33.46 0.46
N ALA A 130 -20.60 32.74 1.56
CA ALA A 130 -20.75 31.29 1.58
C ALA A 130 -21.97 30.88 0.74
N ALA A 131 -21.73 30.48 -0.49
CA ALA A 131 -22.71 29.75 -1.28
C ALA A 131 -23.00 28.43 -0.55
N ALA A 132 -24.28 28.10 -0.38
CA ALA A 132 -24.70 26.85 0.22
C ALA A 132 -24.05 25.67 -0.52
N VAL A 133 -23.33 24.80 0.21
CA VAL A 133 -22.72 23.62 -0.40
C VAL A 133 -23.80 22.65 -0.84
N ALA A 134 -23.64 22.18 -2.08
CA ALA A 134 -24.56 21.25 -2.66
C ALA A 134 -24.26 19.84 -2.12
N PRO A 135 -25.29 19.01 -1.82
CA PRO A 135 -25.13 17.61 -1.41
C PRO A 135 -24.24 16.76 -2.34
N SER A 136 -24.03 17.22 -3.58
CA SER A 136 -23.14 16.60 -4.56
C SER A 136 -21.67 16.56 -4.15
N ASP A 137 -21.22 17.42 -3.23
CA ASP A 137 -19.81 17.47 -2.85
C ASP A 137 -19.43 16.41 -1.80
N GLU A 138 -20.30 16.11 -0.83
CA GLU A 138 -20.08 14.99 0.13
C GLU A 138 -20.08 13.63 -0.58
N ALA A 139 -20.98 13.44 -1.55
CA ALA A 139 -21.01 12.23 -2.39
C ALA A 139 -19.73 12.09 -3.25
N ARG A 140 -19.10 13.20 -3.65
CA ARG A 140 -17.83 13.19 -4.39
C ARG A 140 -16.69 12.71 -3.49
N VAL A 141 -16.59 13.24 -2.27
CA VAL A 141 -15.61 12.77 -1.26
C VAL A 141 -15.80 11.29 -0.95
N LEU A 142 -17.05 10.84 -0.76
CA LEU A 142 -17.37 9.43 -0.52
C LEU A 142 -16.87 8.52 -1.66
N THR A 143 -17.17 8.90 -2.91
CA THR A 143 -16.72 8.17 -4.11
C THR A 143 -15.19 8.18 -4.23
N GLY A 144 -14.56 9.31 -3.91
CA GLY A 144 -13.11 9.47 -3.88
C GLY A 144 -12.43 8.56 -2.86
N LEU A 145 -12.97 8.48 -1.64
CA LEU A 145 -12.49 7.57 -0.58
C LEU A 145 -12.59 6.11 -1.00
N HIS A 146 -13.73 5.69 -1.55
CA HIS A 146 -13.92 4.32 -2.03
C HIS A 146 -12.88 3.94 -3.10
N SER A 147 -12.74 4.80 -4.11
CA SER A 147 -11.80 4.58 -5.22
C SER A 147 -10.34 4.59 -4.74
N SER A 148 -10.02 5.50 -3.81
CA SER A 148 -8.69 5.59 -3.20
C SER A 148 -8.36 4.33 -2.40
N ALA A 149 -9.30 3.83 -1.59
CA ALA A 149 -9.13 2.62 -0.79
C ALA A 149 -8.77 1.41 -1.68
N LEU A 150 -9.55 1.17 -2.73
CA LEU A 150 -9.32 0.07 -3.67
C LEU A 150 -7.95 0.18 -4.39
N LEU A 151 -7.60 1.37 -4.86
CA LEU A 151 -6.30 1.62 -5.49
C LEU A 151 -5.15 1.40 -4.49
N SER A 152 -5.28 1.82 -3.24
CA SER A 152 -4.23 1.63 -2.23
C SER A 152 -4.01 0.15 -1.88
N LEU A 153 -5.09 -0.64 -1.79
CA LEU A 153 -4.99 -2.10 -1.62
C LEU A 153 -4.31 -2.76 -2.83
N ARG A 154 -4.61 -2.29 -4.05
CA ARG A 154 -3.95 -2.75 -5.28
C ARG A 154 -2.47 -2.34 -5.33
N ASP A 155 -2.14 -1.11 -4.97
CA ASP A 155 -0.77 -0.62 -4.95
C ASP A 155 0.10 -1.39 -3.95
N ALA A 156 -0.49 -1.79 -2.81
CA ALA A 156 0.17 -2.66 -1.84
C ALA A 156 0.60 -4.00 -2.46
N MET A 157 -0.15 -4.58 -3.42
CA MET A 157 0.26 -5.82 -4.10
C MET A 157 1.62 -5.70 -4.80
N GLY A 158 1.91 -4.55 -5.42
CA GLY A 158 3.15 -4.30 -6.15
C GLY A 158 4.28 -3.71 -5.31
N ALA A 159 3.97 -3.24 -4.10
CA ALA A 159 4.91 -2.50 -3.27
C ALA A 159 5.92 -3.40 -2.52
N GLU A 160 7.06 -2.80 -2.16
CA GLU A 160 8.04 -3.39 -1.25
C GLU A 160 7.47 -3.54 0.17
N ALA A 161 8.07 -4.38 1.02
CA ALA A 161 7.49 -4.79 2.31
C ALA A 161 7.08 -3.62 3.22
N GLY A 162 7.93 -2.57 3.33
CA GLY A 162 7.63 -1.38 4.13
C GLY A 162 6.45 -0.58 3.57
N PRO A 163 6.56 0.00 2.36
CA PRO A 163 5.48 0.74 1.72
C PRO A 163 4.18 -0.04 1.59
N ARG A 164 4.25 -1.36 1.35
CA ARG A 164 3.10 -2.24 1.27
C ARG A 164 2.25 -2.22 2.53
N ARG A 165 2.87 -2.37 3.70
CA ARG A 165 2.15 -2.36 4.99
C ARG A 165 1.42 -1.03 5.19
N VAL A 166 2.07 0.09 4.85
CA VAL A 166 1.48 1.43 4.94
C VAL A 166 0.33 1.62 3.95
N LEU A 167 0.51 1.21 2.68
CA LEU A 167 -0.52 1.31 1.64
C LEU A 167 -1.75 0.45 1.95
N ALA A 168 -1.54 -0.77 2.45
CA ALA A 168 -2.63 -1.63 2.89
C ALA A 168 -3.39 -1.01 4.07
N ALA A 169 -2.68 -0.49 5.08
CA ALA A 169 -3.28 0.19 6.23
C ALA A 169 -4.08 1.44 5.84
N ALA A 170 -3.53 2.27 4.95
CA ALA A 170 -4.23 3.42 4.40
C ALA A 170 -5.50 3.00 3.64
N GLY A 171 -5.40 1.95 2.80
CA GLY A 171 -6.55 1.40 2.07
C GLY A 171 -7.66 0.90 3.00
N ALA A 172 -7.32 0.13 4.02
CA ALA A 172 -8.29 -0.37 5.01
C ALA A 172 -8.95 0.78 5.81
N ASN A 173 -8.18 1.80 6.21
CA ASN A 173 -8.72 2.97 6.90
C ASN A 173 -9.62 3.82 5.98
N GLN A 174 -9.27 3.98 4.71
CA GLN A 174 -10.12 4.69 3.74
C GLN A 174 -11.43 3.95 3.45
N TRP A 175 -11.40 2.61 3.40
CA TRP A 175 -12.60 1.79 3.32
C TRP A 175 -13.54 2.03 4.50
N ARG A 176 -12.98 2.08 5.71
CA ARG A 176 -13.72 2.44 6.92
C ARG A 176 -14.34 3.83 6.84
N HIS A 177 -13.55 4.84 6.47
CA HIS A 177 -14.05 6.21 6.34
C HIS A 177 -15.19 6.31 5.34
N THR A 178 -15.14 5.52 4.27
CA THR A 178 -16.24 5.39 3.31
C THR A 178 -17.51 4.85 4.00
N ALA A 179 -17.40 3.80 4.81
CA ALA A 179 -18.55 3.22 5.52
C ALA A 179 -19.19 4.21 6.51
N LEU A 180 -18.36 4.88 7.32
CA LEU A 180 -18.81 5.84 8.33
C LEU A 180 -19.44 7.09 7.69
N LEU A 181 -18.83 7.61 6.63
CA LEU A 181 -19.36 8.77 5.92
C LEU A 181 -20.69 8.41 5.24
N ALA A 182 -20.79 7.25 4.59
CA ALA A 182 -22.03 6.78 3.99
C ALA A 182 -23.16 6.65 5.03
N GLN A 183 -22.85 6.09 6.21
CA GLN A 183 -23.80 6.02 7.31
C GLN A 183 -24.26 7.41 7.78
N ALA A 184 -23.32 8.36 7.94
CA ALA A 184 -23.64 9.73 8.35
C ALA A 184 -24.50 10.48 7.32
N LEU A 185 -24.37 10.13 6.03
CA LEU A 185 -25.16 10.67 4.93
C LEU A 185 -26.48 9.91 4.70
N GLU A 186 -26.71 8.82 5.43
CA GLU A 186 -27.84 7.90 5.22
C GLU A 186 -27.93 7.38 3.77
N VAL A 187 -26.77 7.17 3.13
CA VAL A 187 -26.66 6.60 1.78
C VAL A 187 -26.03 5.21 1.82
N GLU A 188 -26.29 4.41 0.79
CA GLU A 188 -25.60 3.14 0.60
C GLU A 188 -24.12 3.41 0.29
N SER A 189 -23.22 2.76 1.03
CA SER A 189 -21.78 2.98 0.89
C SER A 189 -21.21 2.43 -0.42
N GLY A 190 -21.96 1.55 -1.12
CA GLY A 190 -21.46 0.78 -2.26
C GLY A 190 -20.34 -0.19 -1.92
N LEU A 191 -19.97 -0.30 -0.63
CA LEU A 191 -18.93 -1.20 -0.16
C LEU A 191 -19.47 -2.61 -0.10
N LEU A 192 -18.70 -3.54 -0.66
CA LEU A 192 -18.93 -4.95 -0.38
C LEU A 192 -18.61 -5.25 1.09
N PRO A 193 -19.24 -6.29 1.67
CA PRO A 193 -18.78 -6.89 2.90
C PRO A 193 -17.27 -7.20 2.85
N ALA A 194 -16.60 -7.07 3.98
CA ALA A 194 -15.14 -7.16 4.06
C ALA A 194 -14.58 -8.49 3.52
N ASP A 195 -15.32 -9.57 3.71
CA ASP A 195 -15.02 -10.94 3.27
C ASP A 195 -15.34 -11.21 1.78
N ALA A 196 -16.02 -10.28 1.11
CA ALA A 196 -16.34 -10.40 -0.30
C ALA A 196 -15.20 -9.93 -1.22
N LEU A 197 -14.13 -9.33 -0.69
CA LEU A 197 -12.94 -9.00 -1.48
C LEU A 197 -12.19 -10.28 -1.88
N SER A 198 -12.25 -10.59 -3.17
CA SER A 198 -11.53 -11.73 -3.77
C SER A 198 -10.03 -11.47 -3.83
N ALA A 199 -9.23 -12.30 -3.14
CA ALA A 199 -7.78 -12.30 -3.27
C ALA A 199 -7.32 -12.58 -4.71
N THR A 200 -8.06 -13.41 -5.45
CA THR A 200 -7.80 -13.70 -6.87
C THR A 200 -7.99 -12.44 -7.72
N ASP A 201 -9.07 -11.70 -7.48
CA ASP A 201 -9.39 -10.49 -8.24
C ASP A 201 -8.38 -9.39 -7.95
N LEU A 202 -7.98 -9.24 -6.68
CA LEU A 202 -6.93 -8.33 -6.26
C LEU A 202 -5.59 -8.67 -6.94
N ALA A 203 -5.19 -9.94 -6.95
CA ALA A 203 -3.95 -10.38 -7.58
C ALA A 203 -3.96 -10.18 -9.10
N ALA A 204 -5.10 -10.44 -9.75
CA ALA A 204 -5.26 -10.31 -11.19
C ALA A 204 -5.58 -8.87 -11.65
N GLY A 205 -5.91 -7.96 -10.72
CA GLY A 205 -6.44 -6.64 -11.06
C GLY A 205 -7.78 -6.70 -11.80
N THR A 206 -8.61 -7.68 -11.48
CA THR A 206 -9.94 -7.92 -12.09
C THR A 206 -11.07 -7.62 -11.10
N GLY A 207 -12.32 -7.89 -11.46
CA GLY A 207 -13.47 -7.65 -10.59
C GLY A 207 -13.60 -6.18 -10.19
N LEU A 208 -13.68 -5.90 -8.88
CA LEU A 208 -13.71 -4.54 -8.34
C LEU A 208 -12.45 -3.72 -8.65
N PHE A 209 -11.34 -4.39 -8.94
CA PHE A 209 -10.07 -3.74 -9.28
C PHE A 209 -9.93 -3.46 -10.78
N ALA A 210 -10.84 -3.98 -11.60
CA ALA A 210 -10.88 -3.71 -13.03
C ALA A 210 -11.26 -2.25 -13.28
N GLY A 211 -10.57 -1.59 -14.21
CA GLY A 211 -10.86 -0.19 -14.54
C GLY A 211 -10.36 0.83 -13.51
N LEU A 212 -9.72 0.39 -12.42
CA LEU A 212 -8.83 1.23 -11.61
C LEU A 212 -7.56 1.52 -12.42
N SER A 213 -7.69 2.17 -13.57
CA SER A 213 -6.55 2.61 -14.36
C SER A 213 -5.92 3.79 -13.63
N ASP A 214 -4.60 3.78 -13.54
CA ASP A 214 -3.85 4.95 -13.13
C ASP A 214 -4.12 6.06 -14.18
N PRO A 215 -4.81 7.16 -13.82
CA PRO A 215 -5.06 8.25 -14.76
C PRO A 215 -3.76 8.87 -15.28
N SER A 216 -2.63 8.60 -14.61
CA SER A 216 -1.28 9.04 -15.00
C SER A 216 -0.64 8.15 -16.08
N ALA A 217 -1.15 6.93 -16.30
CA ALA A 217 -0.82 6.14 -17.48
C ALA A 217 -1.55 6.71 -18.69
N ALA A 218 -1.26 7.97 -19.03
CA ALA A 218 -1.53 8.51 -20.34
C ALA A 218 -1.00 7.48 -21.35
N PRO A 219 -1.75 7.14 -22.40
CA PRO A 219 -1.28 6.21 -23.40
C PRO A 219 0.00 6.81 -23.97
N THR A 220 1.13 6.30 -23.51
CA THR A 220 2.42 6.49 -24.15
C THR A 220 2.21 5.81 -25.47
N GLY A 221 1.75 6.60 -26.44
CA GLY A 221 1.56 6.16 -27.80
C GLY A 221 2.90 5.59 -28.21
N SER A 222 3.02 4.26 -28.18
CA SER A 222 4.08 3.58 -28.86
C SER A 222 4.03 4.17 -30.26
N PRO A 223 5.11 4.82 -30.73
CA PRO A 223 5.11 5.41 -32.05
C PRO A 223 4.70 4.29 -32.99
N VAL A 224 3.56 4.49 -33.66
CA VAL A 224 3.05 3.57 -34.67
C VAL A 224 4.16 3.45 -35.70
N GLU A 225 4.95 2.39 -35.59
CA GLU A 225 5.88 1.98 -36.62
C GLU A 225 5.01 1.60 -37.81
N PRO A 226 5.14 2.28 -38.96
CA PRO A 226 4.26 2.02 -40.11
C PRO A 226 4.52 0.60 -40.61
N ALA A 227 3.62 -0.31 -40.25
CA ALA A 227 3.63 -1.69 -40.72
C ALA A 227 3.48 -1.71 -42.24
N ALA A 228 4.50 -2.24 -42.91
CA ALA A 228 4.43 -2.63 -44.31
C ALA A 228 3.39 -3.76 -44.45
N GLU A 229 2.46 -3.53 -45.37
CA GLU A 229 1.41 -4.45 -45.78
C GLU A 229 2.00 -5.78 -46.32
N THR A 230 1.49 -6.93 -45.86
CA THR A 230 1.19 -8.07 -46.76
C THR A 230 0.15 -9.02 -46.14
N PRO A 231 -0.85 -9.52 -46.90
CA PRO A 231 -2.00 -10.25 -46.37
C PRO A 231 -1.91 -11.78 -46.58
N THR A 232 -2.49 -12.58 -45.69
CA THR A 232 -3.25 -13.82 -46.06
C THR A 232 -3.99 -14.43 -44.84
N PRO A 233 -5.25 -14.89 -45.00
CA PRO A 233 -6.02 -15.58 -43.96
C PRO A 233 -5.86 -17.12 -44.05
N PRO A 234 -6.18 -17.86 -42.97
CA PRO A 234 -6.98 -19.05 -43.20
C PRO A 234 -8.24 -19.15 -42.31
N THR A 235 -9.28 -19.56 -43.02
CA THR A 235 -10.56 -20.13 -42.62
C THR A 235 -10.41 -21.35 -41.71
N SER A 236 -11.20 -21.45 -40.64
CA SER A 236 -11.63 -22.72 -40.01
C SER A 236 -12.95 -22.47 -39.29
N SER A 237 -14.08 -22.84 -39.92
CA SER A 237 -14.78 -24.13 -39.86
C SER A 237 -15.45 -24.42 -38.51
N LEU A 238 -16.78 -24.33 -38.56
CA LEU A 238 -17.78 -24.74 -37.58
C LEU A 238 -17.75 -26.26 -37.32
N SER A 239 -18.10 -26.67 -36.10
CA SER A 239 -18.97 -27.83 -35.92
C SER A 239 -19.66 -27.83 -34.54
N PRO A 240 -21.00 -28.04 -34.48
CA PRO A 240 -21.77 -28.29 -33.26
C PRO A 240 -22.12 -29.78 -33.10
N ALA A 241 -22.25 -30.27 -31.87
CA ALA A 241 -22.88 -31.55 -31.50
C ALA A 241 -23.43 -31.39 -30.07
N GLU A 242 -24.74 -31.28 -29.85
CA GLU A 242 -25.81 -32.29 -29.80
C GLU A 242 -25.83 -33.17 -28.53
N ALA A 243 -27.05 -33.23 -27.96
CA ALA A 243 -27.66 -34.22 -27.04
C ALA A 243 -26.96 -34.50 -25.69
N GLY A 244 -27.60 -34.47 -24.52
CA GLY A 244 -28.99 -34.73 -24.18
C GLY A 244 -29.02 -35.93 -23.23
N VAL A 245 -29.31 -35.72 -21.93
CA VAL A 245 -29.74 -36.77 -20.99
C VAL A 245 -30.60 -36.09 -19.90
N ASP A 246 -31.90 -36.42 -19.94
CA ASP A 246 -32.82 -36.36 -18.81
C ASP A 246 -32.48 -37.51 -17.84
N GLU A 247 -32.30 -37.23 -16.56
CA GLU A 247 -32.35 -38.26 -15.51
C GLU A 247 -32.95 -37.66 -14.22
N GLU A 248 -34.04 -38.29 -13.77
CA GLU A 248 -34.75 -38.07 -12.50
C GLU A 248 -33.83 -38.30 -11.28
N PRO A 249 -33.97 -37.54 -10.18
CA PRO A 249 -33.33 -37.91 -8.92
C PRO A 249 -34.29 -38.76 -8.08
N ASP A 250 -33.95 -40.05 -7.94
CA ASP A 250 -34.44 -40.92 -6.89
C ASP A 250 -33.77 -40.51 -5.56
N GLU A 251 -34.59 -40.16 -4.57
CA GLU A 251 -34.18 -39.81 -3.22
C GLU A 251 -33.87 -41.08 -2.40
N GLU A 252 -32.60 -41.31 -2.06
CA GLU A 252 -32.24 -42.23 -0.97
C GLU A 252 -31.11 -41.62 -0.10
N PRO A 253 -31.29 -41.48 1.22
CA PRO A 253 -30.32 -40.81 2.10
C PRO A 253 -29.25 -41.80 2.53
N ALA A 254 -28.19 -41.91 1.74
CA ALA A 254 -26.99 -42.63 2.14
C ALA A 254 -26.12 -41.75 3.05
N ASP A 255 -25.94 -42.22 4.29
CA ASP A 255 -24.83 -41.92 5.19
C ASP A 255 -23.51 -41.84 4.39
N ARG A 256 -23.11 -40.62 4.00
CA ARG A 256 -21.83 -40.39 3.32
C ARG A 256 -20.74 -40.43 4.39
N ALA A 257 -20.12 -41.60 4.48
CA ALA A 257 -18.74 -41.76 4.92
C ALA A 257 -17.91 -40.60 4.37
N ALA A 258 -17.26 -39.87 5.29
CA ALA A 258 -16.37 -38.77 4.97
C ALA A 258 -15.34 -39.25 3.93
N SER A 259 -15.45 -38.71 2.73
CA SER A 259 -14.51 -38.94 1.64
C SER A 259 -13.09 -38.61 2.12
N GLU A 260 -12.22 -39.62 2.07
CA GLU A 260 -10.78 -39.42 2.04
C GLU A 260 -10.46 -38.53 0.83
N THR A 261 -10.24 -37.23 1.07
CA THR A 261 -9.69 -36.36 0.04
C THR A 261 -8.31 -36.93 -0.31
N PRO A 262 -8.06 -37.32 -1.58
CA PRO A 262 -6.80 -37.92 -1.95
C PRO A 262 -5.67 -36.96 -1.58
N ALA A 263 -4.71 -37.44 -0.79
CA ALA A 263 -3.52 -36.68 -0.44
C ALA A 263 -2.86 -36.25 -1.76
N ALA A 264 -2.87 -34.93 -2.02
CA ALA A 264 -2.26 -34.39 -3.21
C ALA A 264 -0.80 -34.83 -3.27
N ASP A 265 -0.38 -35.40 -4.40
CA ASP A 265 1.00 -35.80 -4.61
C ASP A 265 1.87 -34.54 -4.67
N CYS A 266 2.50 -34.24 -3.54
CA CYS A 266 3.36 -33.08 -3.37
C CYS A 266 4.75 -33.27 -3.99
N SER A 267 4.99 -34.36 -4.74
CA SER A 267 6.25 -34.56 -5.42
C SER A 267 6.45 -33.50 -6.52
N GLY A 268 7.50 -32.69 -6.37
CA GLY A 268 7.91 -31.69 -7.37
C GLY A 268 7.21 -30.33 -7.29
N THR A 269 6.28 -30.13 -6.34
CA THR A 269 5.73 -28.79 -6.08
C THR A 269 6.81 -27.92 -5.41
N PRO A 270 7.07 -26.70 -5.89
CA PRO A 270 7.95 -25.77 -5.22
C PRO A 270 7.47 -25.56 -3.78
N ILE A 271 8.28 -25.98 -2.81
CA ILE A 271 8.03 -25.67 -1.41
C ILE A 271 8.09 -24.14 -1.31
N GLY A 272 6.97 -23.51 -0.96
CA GLY A 272 6.93 -22.06 -0.77
C GLY A 272 7.95 -21.60 0.29
N PRO A 273 8.15 -20.30 0.47
CA PRO A 273 9.00 -19.80 1.55
C PRO A 273 8.55 -20.33 2.91
N ASP A 274 9.48 -20.76 3.77
CA ASP A 274 9.18 -21.19 5.14
C ASP A 274 8.43 -20.12 5.93
N ALA A 275 8.75 -18.85 5.64
CA ALA A 275 8.07 -17.68 6.21
C ALA A 275 6.56 -17.65 5.88
N ASP A 276 6.17 -18.03 4.65
CA ASP A 276 4.76 -18.04 4.23
C ASP A 276 3.98 -19.15 4.94
N ARG A 277 4.59 -20.33 5.08
CA ARG A 277 4.00 -21.43 5.85
C ARG A 277 3.84 -21.06 7.32
N GLN A 278 4.86 -20.47 7.93
CA GLN A 278 4.77 -20.03 9.32
C GLN A 278 3.72 -18.93 9.50
N ALA A 279 3.65 -17.96 8.59
CA ALA A 279 2.63 -16.91 8.59
C ALA A 279 1.20 -17.48 8.52
N LEU A 280 0.95 -18.41 7.60
CA LEU A 280 -0.35 -19.06 7.44
C LEU A 280 -0.71 -19.95 8.64
N LEU A 281 0.26 -20.66 9.22
CA LEU A 281 0.05 -21.44 10.46
C LEU A 281 -0.34 -20.56 11.63
N THR A 282 0.36 -19.43 11.81
CA THR A 282 0.02 -18.45 12.85
C THR A 282 -1.38 -17.90 12.64
N ALA A 283 -1.73 -17.51 11.40
CA ALA A 283 -3.06 -17.01 11.07
C ALA A 283 -4.16 -18.05 11.36
N LYS A 284 -3.99 -19.29 10.88
CA LYS A 284 -4.94 -20.37 11.14
C LYS A 284 -5.16 -20.56 12.64
N THR A 285 -4.07 -20.59 13.41
CA THR A 285 -4.12 -20.81 14.86
C THR A 285 -4.88 -19.67 15.56
N ALA A 286 -4.63 -18.42 15.18
CA ALA A 286 -5.35 -17.26 15.71
C ALA A 286 -6.84 -17.31 15.36
N GLU A 287 -7.17 -17.64 14.12
CA GLU A 287 -8.57 -17.76 13.65
C GLU A 287 -9.33 -18.92 14.34
N ASP A 288 -8.66 -20.05 14.60
CA ASP A 288 -9.24 -21.15 15.39
C ASP A 288 -9.49 -20.73 16.85
N GLN A 289 -8.57 -19.95 17.45
CA GLN A 289 -8.75 -19.39 18.79
C GLN A 289 -9.91 -18.40 18.85
N ALA A 290 -10.03 -17.52 17.86
CA ALA A 290 -11.12 -16.56 17.72
C ALA A 290 -12.47 -17.25 17.59
N ARG A 291 -12.57 -18.23 16.69
CA ARG A 291 -13.75 -19.08 16.54
C ARG A 291 -14.19 -19.67 17.88
N TYR A 292 -13.26 -20.28 18.62
CA TYR A 292 -13.56 -20.87 19.93
C TYR A 292 -14.00 -19.81 20.94
N GLY A 293 -13.34 -18.66 21.00
CA GLY A 293 -13.73 -17.54 21.86
C GLY A 293 -15.17 -17.08 21.58
N TYR A 294 -15.55 -16.94 20.31
CA TYR A 294 -16.90 -16.58 19.90
C TYR A 294 -17.94 -17.68 20.18
N ASP A 295 -17.59 -18.96 20.00
CA ASP A 295 -18.46 -20.09 20.37
C ASP A 295 -18.77 -20.08 21.88
N VAL A 296 -17.76 -19.83 22.73
CA VAL A 296 -17.94 -19.72 24.18
C VAL A 296 -18.73 -18.46 24.54
N ALA A 297 -18.44 -17.32 23.92
CA ALA A 297 -19.15 -16.06 24.15
C ALA A 297 -20.64 -16.19 23.80
N ALA A 298 -20.96 -16.88 22.70
CA ALA A 298 -22.34 -17.14 22.30
C ALA A 298 -23.14 -17.90 23.36
N ALA A 299 -22.49 -18.73 24.19
CA ALA A 299 -23.15 -19.45 25.27
C ALA A 299 -23.47 -18.58 26.50
N VAL A 300 -22.82 -17.42 26.66
CA VAL A 300 -22.94 -16.57 27.87
C VAL A 300 -23.54 -15.19 27.59
N LEU A 301 -23.49 -14.71 26.35
CA LEU A 301 -24.01 -13.40 25.97
C LEU A 301 -25.51 -13.44 25.62
N PRO A 302 -26.25 -12.31 25.75
CA PRO A 302 -27.68 -12.26 25.47
C PRO A 302 -28.07 -12.55 24.01
N GLU A 303 -27.13 -12.36 23.07
CA GLU A 303 -27.37 -12.49 21.63
C GLU A 303 -26.52 -13.62 21.02
N PRO A 304 -26.86 -14.90 21.28
CA PRO A 304 -26.06 -16.06 20.84
C PRO A 304 -25.88 -16.11 19.32
N ALA A 305 -26.91 -15.72 18.56
CA ALA A 305 -26.87 -15.75 17.10
C ALA A 305 -25.77 -14.85 16.51
N LYS A 306 -25.51 -13.67 17.12
CA LYS A 306 -24.43 -12.77 16.68
C LYS A 306 -23.05 -13.40 16.92
N GLY A 307 -22.85 -14.01 18.09
CA GLY A 307 -21.61 -14.72 18.41
C GLY A 307 -21.34 -15.90 17.47
N LEU A 308 -22.37 -16.70 17.18
CA LEU A 308 -22.25 -17.84 16.25
C LEU A 308 -22.00 -17.39 14.80
N ALA A 309 -22.60 -16.29 14.35
CA ALA A 309 -22.31 -15.72 13.04
C ALA A 309 -20.84 -15.29 12.93
N ARG A 310 -20.29 -14.64 13.97
CA ARG A 310 -18.86 -14.29 14.02
C ARG A 310 -17.95 -15.52 14.05
N SER A 311 -18.28 -16.52 14.86
CA SER A 311 -17.56 -17.81 14.87
C SER A 311 -17.49 -18.46 13.48
N ALA A 312 -18.58 -18.41 12.70
CA ALA A 312 -18.60 -18.93 11.33
C ALA A 312 -17.64 -18.18 10.39
N ILE A 313 -17.49 -16.86 10.56
CA ILE A 313 -16.54 -16.05 9.78
C ILE A 313 -15.09 -16.46 10.08
N HIS A 314 -14.73 -16.57 11.37
CA HIS A 314 -13.39 -17.02 11.77
C HIS A 314 -13.09 -18.46 11.32
N ARG A 315 -14.09 -19.35 11.37
CA ARG A 315 -13.96 -20.69 10.78
C ARG A 315 -13.62 -20.65 9.29
N ALA A 316 -14.34 -19.84 8.52
CA ALA A 316 -14.08 -19.70 7.09
C ALA A 316 -12.68 -19.15 6.81
N ALA A 317 -12.19 -18.22 7.65
CA ALA A 317 -10.83 -17.69 7.57
C ALA A 317 -9.76 -18.73 7.92
N ALA A 318 -9.95 -19.52 8.99
CA ALA A 318 -9.09 -20.63 9.36
C ALA A 318 -9.03 -21.70 8.25
N ASP A 319 -10.17 -22.06 7.68
CA ASP A 319 -10.26 -23.02 6.57
C ASP A 319 -9.56 -22.47 5.31
N ALA A 320 -9.65 -21.16 5.05
CA ALA A 320 -8.95 -20.52 3.94
C ALA A 320 -7.42 -20.51 4.13
N ALA A 321 -6.92 -20.35 5.36
CA ALA A 321 -5.51 -20.50 5.68
C ALA A 321 -5.05 -21.96 5.54
N ALA A 322 -5.86 -22.92 6.01
CA ALA A 322 -5.58 -24.36 5.90
C ALA A 322 -5.49 -24.83 4.43
N ARG A 323 -6.39 -24.38 3.55
CA ARG A 323 -6.32 -24.69 2.11
C ARG A 323 -5.02 -24.20 1.47
N ARG A 324 -4.58 -22.98 1.79
CA ARG A 324 -3.30 -22.45 1.31
C ARG A 324 -2.10 -23.21 1.85
N LEU A 325 -2.12 -23.62 3.12
CA LEU A 325 -1.09 -24.48 3.67
C LEU A 325 -1.02 -25.83 2.93
N ALA A 326 -2.17 -26.41 2.56
CA ALA A 326 -2.22 -27.60 1.74
C ALA A 326 -1.66 -27.38 0.32
N GLU A 327 -1.94 -26.23 -0.32
CA GLU A 327 -1.32 -25.83 -1.60
C GLU A 327 0.22 -25.72 -1.49
N LEU A 328 0.72 -25.34 -0.32
CA LEU A 328 2.16 -25.33 0.01
C LEU A 328 2.67 -26.67 0.57
N CYS A 329 1.92 -27.76 0.36
CA CYS A 329 2.29 -29.11 0.76
C CYS A 329 2.53 -29.29 2.27
N MET A 330 1.79 -28.53 3.07
CA MET A 330 1.79 -28.60 4.52
C MET A 330 0.36 -28.80 5.02
N PRO A 331 -0.19 -30.04 4.96
CA PRO A 331 -1.47 -30.31 5.60
C PRO A 331 -1.37 -30.02 7.09
N VAL A 332 -2.46 -29.50 7.65
CA VAL A 332 -2.56 -29.12 9.06
C VAL A 332 -3.59 -29.99 9.76
N ASP A 333 -3.28 -30.38 10.99
CA ASP A 333 -4.22 -31.10 11.82
C ASP A 333 -5.46 -30.24 12.13
N PRO A 334 -6.61 -30.87 12.39
CA PRO A 334 -7.79 -30.17 12.90
C PRO A 334 -7.47 -29.36 14.16
N ALA A 335 -8.22 -28.29 14.39
CA ALA A 335 -8.11 -27.50 15.61
C ALA A 335 -8.34 -28.38 16.86
N PRO A 336 -7.65 -28.11 17.98
CA PRO A 336 -7.92 -28.81 19.24
C PRO A 336 -9.38 -28.59 19.68
N ALA A 337 -9.89 -29.48 20.52
CA ALA A 337 -11.26 -29.41 21.02
C ALA A 337 -11.57 -28.15 21.86
N GLY A 338 -10.55 -27.42 22.31
CA GLY A 338 -10.72 -26.14 22.99
C GLY A 338 -9.41 -25.40 23.20
N PHE A 339 -9.53 -24.12 23.54
CA PHE A 339 -8.42 -23.22 23.86
C PHE A 339 -8.58 -22.66 25.29
N ALA A 340 -7.47 -22.24 25.89
CA ALA A 340 -7.51 -21.56 27.16
C ALA A 340 -8.09 -20.15 26.96
N LEU A 341 -9.09 -19.79 27.78
CA LEU A 341 -9.62 -18.43 27.89
C LEU A 341 -9.21 -17.88 29.25
N GLY A 342 -8.60 -16.70 29.28
CA GLY A 342 -8.13 -16.10 30.51
C GLY A 342 -9.26 -15.59 31.42
N PRO A 343 -8.93 -15.18 32.66
CA PRO A 343 -9.91 -14.67 33.61
C PRO A 343 -10.65 -13.42 33.11
N GLU A 344 -10.01 -12.58 32.31
CA GLU A 344 -10.57 -11.37 31.69
C GLU A 344 -11.78 -11.68 30.81
N PHE A 345 -11.73 -12.76 30.02
CA PHE A 345 -12.86 -13.17 29.18
C PHE A 345 -14.10 -13.51 30.01
N ARG A 346 -13.92 -14.11 31.20
CA ARG A 346 -15.06 -14.41 32.09
C ARG A 346 -15.62 -13.15 32.74
N ALA A 347 -14.77 -12.16 33.00
CA ALA A 347 -15.17 -10.90 33.62
C ALA A 347 -15.93 -10.01 32.63
N ASP A 348 -15.44 -9.90 31.39
CA ASP A 348 -16.03 -9.10 30.33
C ASP A 348 -15.76 -9.72 28.94
N PRO A 349 -16.59 -10.68 28.49
CA PRO A 349 -16.40 -11.33 27.20
C PRO A 349 -16.56 -10.36 26.02
N VAL A 350 -17.31 -9.26 26.17
CA VAL A 350 -17.50 -8.28 25.09
C VAL A 350 -16.21 -7.48 24.87
N SER A 351 -15.58 -7.01 25.95
CA SER A 351 -14.31 -6.29 25.84
C SER A 351 -13.21 -7.18 25.30
N THR A 352 -13.09 -8.42 25.79
CA THR A 352 -12.05 -9.34 25.30
C THR A 352 -12.23 -9.71 23.82
N LEU A 353 -13.46 -9.86 23.33
CA LEU A 353 -13.70 -10.11 21.91
C LEU A 353 -13.34 -8.90 21.02
N ARG A 354 -13.55 -7.67 21.52
CA ARG A 354 -13.13 -6.45 20.81
C ARG A 354 -11.61 -6.35 20.71
N GLU A 355 -10.91 -6.62 21.81
CA GLU A 355 -9.44 -6.71 21.84
C GLU A 355 -8.94 -7.80 20.88
N LEU A 356 -9.60 -8.97 20.86
CA LEU A 356 -9.25 -10.05 19.94
C LEU A 356 -9.34 -9.64 18.47
N GLU A 357 -10.35 -8.86 18.06
CA GLU A 357 -10.47 -8.40 16.67
C GLU A 357 -9.43 -7.33 16.31
N GLU A 358 -9.04 -6.50 17.28
CA GLU A 358 -7.90 -5.58 17.15
C GLU A 358 -6.59 -6.35 16.95
N ASP A 359 -6.32 -7.37 17.78
CA ASP A 359 -5.15 -8.25 17.66
C ASP A 359 -5.11 -8.96 16.31
N HIS A 360 -6.25 -9.35 15.74
CA HIS A 360 -6.31 -9.95 14.40
C HIS A 360 -5.94 -8.95 13.31
N ALA A 361 -6.40 -7.69 13.42
CA ALA A 361 -6.00 -6.65 12.48
C ALA A 361 -4.48 -6.41 12.53
N GLU A 362 -3.89 -6.39 13.73
CA GLU A 362 -2.44 -6.31 13.94
C GLU A 362 -1.68 -7.49 13.33
N LEU A 363 -2.15 -8.71 13.63
CA LEU A 363 -1.58 -9.94 13.10
C LEU A 363 -1.51 -9.89 11.57
N TYR A 364 -2.63 -9.61 10.91
CA TYR A 364 -2.68 -9.56 9.45
C TYR A 364 -1.87 -8.40 8.86
N ALA A 365 -1.82 -7.24 9.53
CA ALA A 365 -0.91 -6.15 9.14
C ALA A 365 0.56 -6.60 9.14
N GLY A 366 0.95 -7.42 10.12
CA GLY A 366 2.26 -8.08 10.17
C GLY A 366 2.49 -9.03 8.99
N LEU A 367 1.48 -9.87 8.66
CA LEU A 367 1.57 -10.81 7.55
C LEU A 367 1.71 -10.13 6.18
N VAL A 368 1.06 -8.98 5.98
CA VAL A 368 1.20 -8.19 4.75
C VAL A 368 2.67 -7.85 4.48
N ALA A 369 3.44 -7.49 5.51
CA ALA A 369 4.86 -7.14 5.38
C ALA A 369 5.76 -8.36 5.11
N THR A 370 5.46 -9.51 5.70
CA THR A 370 6.37 -10.68 5.73
C THR A 370 6.10 -11.72 4.66
N THR A 371 4.88 -11.75 4.09
CA THR A 371 4.49 -12.78 3.11
C THR A 371 5.04 -12.53 1.70
N GLY A 372 5.33 -13.64 1.02
CA GLY A 372 5.73 -13.73 -0.37
C GLY A 372 4.61 -13.33 -1.34
N PRO A 373 4.94 -13.17 -2.64
CA PRO A 373 3.99 -12.69 -3.65
C PRO A 373 2.74 -13.57 -3.78
N ASP A 374 2.86 -14.89 -3.61
CA ASP A 374 1.76 -15.84 -3.80
C ASP A 374 0.70 -15.74 -2.69
N VAL A 375 1.10 -15.41 -1.45
CA VAL A 375 0.21 -15.29 -0.29
C VAL A 375 -0.23 -13.82 -0.06
N ARG A 376 0.43 -12.86 -0.69
CA ARG A 376 0.24 -11.43 -0.45
C ARG A 376 -1.20 -10.95 -0.64
N ALA A 377 -1.85 -11.33 -1.74
CA ALA A 377 -3.22 -10.89 -2.02
C ALA A 377 -4.20 -11.37 -0.95
N TRP A 378 -3.97 -12.57 -0.43
CA TRP A 378 -4.74 -13.07 0.69
C TRP A 378 -4.45 -12.30 1.98
N ALA A 379 -3.19 -12.05 2.30
CA ALA A 379 -2.84 -11.30 3.50
C ALA A 379 -3.48 -9.89 3.49
N ILE A 380 -3.48 -9.20 2.34
CA ILE A 380 -4.10 -7.88 2.19
C ILE A 380 -5.63 -7.94 2.33
N THR A 381 -6.29 -8.90 1.69
CA THR A 381 -7.75 -9.06 1.81
C THR A 381 -8.17 -9.48 3.22
N ALA A 382 -7.44 -10.39 3.85
CA ALA A 382 -7.66 -10.80 5.24
C ALA A 382 -7.41 -9.66 6.23
N TYR A 383 -6.38 -8.83 6.00
CA TYR A 383 -6.14 -7.62 6.79
C TYR A 383 -7.31 -6.63 6.69
N ASN A 384 -7.78 -6.33 5.48
CA ASN A 384 -8.93 -5.44 5.30
C ASN A 384 -10.19 -6.01 5.97
N ALA A 385 -10.39 -7.34 5.93
CA ALA A 385 -11.48 -8.00 6.62
C ALA A 385 -11.38 -7.89 8.14
N ALA A 386 -10.21 -8.15 8.71
CA ALA A 386 -9.96 -8.03 10.15
C ALA A 386 -10.11 -6.58 10.64
N ALA A 387 -9.59 -5.60 9.89
CA ALA A 387 -9.78 -4.20 10.21
C ALA A 387 -11.26 -3.80 10.27
N GLN A 388 -12.09 -4.27 9.32
CA GLN A 388 -13.53 -4.02 9.35
C GLN A 388 -14.22 -4.68 10.54
N ARG A 389 -13.89 -5.94 10.87
CA ARG A 389 -14.45 -6.61 12.05
C ARG A 389 -14.09 -5.91 13.36
N SER A 390 -12.85 -5.45 13.49
CA SER A 390 -12.39 -4.70 14.67
C SER A 390 -13.24 -3.43 14.90
N LEU A 391 -13.60 -2.74 13.82
CA LEU A 391 -14.48 -1.57 13.89
C LEU A 391 -15.90 -1.91 14.26
N GLU A 392 -16.46 -2.97 13.66
CA GLU A 392 -17.78 -3.47 14.01
C GLU A 392 -17.85 -3.95 15.47
N ALA A 393 -16.72 -4.38 16.04
CA ALA A 393 -16.57 -4.70 17.46
C ALA A 393 -16.41 -3.46 18.36
N GLY A 394 -16.27 -2.26 17.79
CA GLY A 394 -16.19 -0.99 18.52
C GLY A 394 -14.76 -0.57 18.91
N THR A 395 -13.73 -1.11 18.27
CA THR A 395 -12.34 -0.68 18.49
C THR A 395 -12.15 0.77 18.05
N PRO A 396 -11.46 1.61 18.87
CA PRO A 396 -11.21 3.00 18.51
C PRO A 396 -10.46 3.17 17.19
N LEU A 397 -10.66 4.34 16.60
CA LEU A 397 -10.16 4.68 15.28
C LEU A 397 -8.71 5.16 15.38
N ALA A 398 -7.77 4.35 14.91
CA ALA A 398 -6.41 4.80 14.62
C ALA A 398 -6.24 5.12 13.14
N ALA A 399 -5.34 6.08 12.82
CA ALA A 399 -5.02 6.43 11.45
C ALA A 399 -4.41 5.25 10.69
N PHE A 400 -3.70 4.36 11.38
CA PHE A 400 -3.08 3.18 10.80
C PHE A 400 -3.41 1.92 11.63
N PRO A 401 -4.57 1.29 11.39
CA PRO A 401 -4.99 0.11 12.15
C PRO A 401 -3.89 -0.96 12.21
N GLY A 402 -3.35 -1.17 13.40
CA GLY A 402 -2.28 -2.15 13.67
C GLY A 402 -0.85 -1.75 13.29
N LEU A 403 -0.56 -0.45 13.06
CA LEU A 403 0.81 0.06 12.90
C LEU A 403 1.35 0.84 14.10
N ASP A 404 0.48 1.22 15.04
CA ASP A 404 0.80 2.17 16.10
C ASP A 404 1.75 1.60 17.18
N GLY A 405 1.88 0.27 17.25
CA GLY A 405 2.69 -0.44 18.25
C GLY A 405 4.22 -0.42 18.03
N THR A 406 4.72 0.04 16.88
CA THR A 406 6.17 -0.07 16.58
C THR A 406 7.05 1.10 17.02
N ALA A 407 6.49 2.25 17.38
CA ALA A 407 7.29 3.42 17.78
C ALA A 407 7.54 3.52 19.29
N GLY A 408 6.70 2.89 20.12
CA GLY A 408 6.88 2.80 21.57
C GLY A 408 7.26 1.39 21.96
N GLY A 409 8.56 1.11 22.10
CA GLY A 409 9.06 -0.21 22.45
C GLY A 409 8.32 -0.81 23.66
N THR A 410 7.46 -1.77 23.40
CA THR A 410 6.93 -2.65 24.44
C THR A 410 8.10 -3.49 24.90
N THR A 411 8.55 -3.22 26.13
CA THR A 411 9.25 -4.19 26.96
C THR A 411 8.40 -5.44 27.00
N SER A 412 8.66 -6.37 26.08
CA SER A 412 8.09 -7.70 26.09
C SER A 412 8.61 -8.35 27.37
N THR A 413 7.79 -8.29 28.42
CA THR A 413 8.00 -9.04 29.65
C THR A 413 7.93 -10.50 29.23
N SER A 414 9.10 -11.08 28.97
CA SER A 414 9.27 -12.50 28.72
C SER A 414 8.54 -13.24 29.85
N PRO A 415 7.50 -14.04 29.57
CA PRO A 415 6.85 -14.83 30.60
C PRO A 415 7.93 -15.72 31.21
N GLY A 416 8.09 -15.59 32.53
CA GLY A 416 9.22 -16.08 33.29
C GLY A 416 9.66 -17.47 32.86
N ASN A 417 10.93 -17.57 32.46
CA ASN A 417 11.69 -18.79 32.63
C ASN A 417 11.44 -19.27 34.07
N SER A 418 10.90 -20.47 34.17
CA SER A 418 10.78 -21.20 35.42
C SER A 418 12.12 -21.17 36.16
N PRO A 419 12.12 -21.01 37.49
CA PRO A 419 13.36 -21.08 38.25
C PRO A 419 14.01 -22.44 37.99
N SER A 420 15.26 -22.39 37.56
CA SER A 420 16.12 -23.57 37.40
C SER A 420 15.97 -24.48 38.59
N GLU A 421 15.52 -25.68 38.30
CA GLU A 421 15.55 -26.83 39.19
C GLU A 421 17.00 -27.02 39.68
N ASP A 422 17.12 -27.01 41.00
CA ASP A 422 18.32 -27.09 41.80
C ASP A 422 19.13 -28.36 41.42
N ALA A 423 20.20 -28.18 40.64
CA ALA A 423 21.13 -29.26 40.34
C ALA A 423 22.01 -29.53 41.58
N PRO A 424 22.02 -30.75 42.13
CA PRO A 424 22.83 -31.06 43.32
C PRO A 424 24.32 -30.97 42.98
N GLN A 425 25.02 -30.08 43.68
CA GLN A 425 26.48 -29.97 43.59
C GLN A 425 27.17 -31.27 44.05
N PRO A 426 28.24 -31.70 43.37
CA PRO A 426 29.05 -32.83 43.82
C PRO A 426 29.80 -32.44 45.11
N ARG A 427 29.59 -33.22 46.18
CA ARG A 427 30.36 -33.12 47.43
C ARG A 427 31.83 -33.40 47.13
N GLU A 428 32.67 -32.40 47.39
CA GLU A 428 34.10 -32.58 47.63
C GLU A 428 34.30 -33.59 48.76
N THR A 429 35.01 -34.68 48.45
CA THR A 429 35.55 -35.60 49.45
C THR A 429 36.69 -34.91 50.18
N GLU A 430 36.39 -34.49 51.40
CA GLU A 430 37.36 -34.05 52.40
C GLU A 430 38.26 -35.23 52.79
N GLN A 431 39.55 -34.96 52.65
CA GLN A 431 40.69 -35.78 53.02
C GLN A 431 41.05 -35.43 54.47
N GLY A 432 41.03 -36.40 55.40
CA GLY A 432 41.40 -36.12 56.80
C GLY A 432 41.47 -37.36 57.70
N ASP A 433 42.71 -37.78 57.95
CA ASP A 433 43.29 -38.44 59.13
C ASP A 433 42.60 -39.63 59.85
N GLY A 434 43.33 -40.75 59.85
CA GLY A 434 43.14 -41.94 60.70
C GLY A 434 44.10 -43.05 60.34
#